data_AF-A0A935P125-F1
#
_entry.id   AF-A0A935P125-F1
#
_cell.length_a   1.000
_cell.length_b   1.000
_cell.length_c   1.000
_cell.angle_alpha   90.00
_cell.angle_beta   90.00
_cell.angle_gamma   90.00
#
_symmetry.space_group_name_H-M   'P 1'
#
loop_
_entity.id
_entity.type
_entity.pdbx_description
1 polymer ?
#
loop_
_entity_poly.entity_id
_entity_poly.type
_entity_poly.pdbx_seq_one_letter_code
_entity_poly.pdbx_strand_id
1 'polypeptide(L)'
;MTALDPVHEELFLGIAHALFMNRLHVLRLTEVVRLGIRPDAVDGNMQVPEAVDEELIQQSLAYVQKCFPSDFGKKLEAAKARWIRLA
;
A
#
# COMPACT_ATOMS: atom_id res chain seq x y z
N MET A 1 -20.79 -6.58 -18.82
CA MET A 1 -20.76 -7.28 -17.51
C MET A 1 -21.62 -6.50 -16.54
N THR A 2 -22.46 -7.18 -15.75
CA THR A 2 -23.35 -6.57 -14.76
C THR A 2 -22.51 -5.82 -13.73
N ALA A 3 -22.93 -4.61 -13.35
CA ALA A 3 -22.26 -3.84 -12.30
C ALA A 3 -22.19 -4.69 -11.02
N LEU A 4 -21.03 -4.72 -10.37
CA LEU A 4 -20.87 -5.35 -9.06
C LEU A 4 -21.81 -4.67 -8.06
N ASP A 5 -22.42 -5.48 -7.21
CA ASP A 5 -23.18 -5.01 -6.06
C ASP A 5 -22.28 -4.16 -5.14
N PRO A 6 -22.73 -2.99 -4.65
CA PRO A 6 -21.92 -2.08 -3.82
C PRO A 6 -21.21 -2.74 -2.63
N VAL A 7 -21.82 -3.73 -1.99
CA VAL A 7 -21.21 -4.44 -0.84
C VAL A 7 -19.97 -5.24 -1.27
N HIS A 8 -20.06 -5.89 -2.42
CA HIS A 8 -18.94 -6.65 -2.97
C HIS A 8 -17.80 -5.72 -3.39
N GLU A 9 -18.14 -4.56 -3.95
CA GLU A 9 -17.16 -3.54 -4.31
C GLU A 9 -16.42 -2.99 -3.09
N GLU A 10 -17.12 -2.68 -2.00
CA GLU A 10 -16.50 -2.25 -0.76
C GLU A 10 -15.59 -3.32 -0.16
N LEU A 11 -16.02 -4.59 -0.19
CA LEU A 11 -15.19 -5.71 0.21
C LEU A 11 -13.90 -5.80 -0.62
N PHE A 12 -13.99 -5.68 -1.95
CA PHE A 12 -12.82 -5.70 -2.83
C PHE A 12 -11.87 -4.52 -2.56
N LEU A 13 -12.39 -3.33 -2.27
CA LEU A 13 -11.57 -2.18 -1.87
C LEU A 13 -10.91 -2.40 -0.50
N GLY A 14 -11.59 -3.04 0.44
CA GLY A 14 -11.02 -3.45 1.72
C GLY A 14 -9.87 -4.45 1.55
N ILE A 15 -10.06 -5.47 0.69
CA ILE A 15 -9.03 -6.45 0.34
C ILE A 15 -7.84 -5.74 -0.33
N ALA A 16 -8.09 -4.82 -1.25
CA ALA A 16 -7.06 -4.06 -1.95
C ALA A 16 -6.21 -3.23 -0.98
N HIS A 17 -6.86 -2.57 -0.01
CA HIS A 17 -6.17 -1.81 1.03
C HIS A 17 -5.31 -2.72 1.92
N ALA A 18 -5.82 -3.88 2.33
CA ALA A 18 -5.06 -4.85 3.12
C ALA A 18 -3.83 -5.37 2.35
N LEU A 19 -3.96 -5.65 1.05
CA LEU A 19 -2.85 -6.04 0.19
C LEU A 19 -1.81 -4.93 0.02
N PHE A 20 -2.26 -3.68 -0.15
CA PHE A 20 -1.39 -2.51 -0.19
C PHE A 20 -0.56 -2.39 1.09
N MET A 21 -1.21 -2.39 2.26
CA MET A 21 -0.54 -2.25 3.55
C MET A 21 0.47 -3.37 3.81
N ASN A 22 0.07 -4.62 3.54
CA ASN A 22 0.98 -5.76 3.71
C ASN A 22 2.18 -5.69 2.77
N ARG A 23 1.96 -5.31 1.50
CA ARG A 23 3.06 -5.16 0.54
C ARG A 23 4.03 -4.05 0.96
N LEU A 24 3.49 -2.90 1.36
CA LEU A 24 4.28 -1.75 1.80
C LEU A 24 5.09 -2.09 3.06
N HIS A 25 4.47 -2.76 4.02
CA HIS A 25 5.16 -3.17 5.25
C HIS A 25 6.35 -4.10 4.98
N VAL A 26 6.18 -5.11 4.12
CA VAL A 26 7.25 -6.05 3.74
C VAL A 26 8.40 -5.33 3.03
N LEU A 27 8.06 -4.40 2.12
CA LEU A 27 9.06 -3.59 1.43
C LEU A 27 9.83 -2.68 2.41
N ARG A 28 9.13 -1.99 3.33
CA ARG A 28 9.76 -1.14 4.36
C ARG A 28 10.70 -1.96 5.24
N LEU A 29 10.28 -3.14 5.70
CA LEU A 29 11.14 -4.04 6.48
C LEU A 29 12.39 -4.47 5.70
N THR A 30 12.25 -4.76 4.41
CA THR A 30 13.38 -5.11 3.55
C THR A 30 14.39 -3.96 3.48
N GLU A 31 13.90 -2.73 3.29
CA GLU A 31 14.75 -1.54 3.21
C GLU A 31 15.38 -1.16 4.55
N VAL A 32 14.65 -1.33 5.67
CA VAL A 32 15.20 -1.18 7.03
C VAL A 32 16.42 -2.08 7.22
N VAL A 33 16.31 -3.35 6.83
CA VAL A 33 17.43 -4.31 6.92
C VAL A 33 18.55 -3.93 5.95
N ARG A 34 18.23 -3.63 4.69
CA ARG A 34 19.21 -3.30 3.64
C ARG A 34 20.03 -2.06 3.99
N LEU A 35 19.39 -1.05 4.57
CA LEU A 35 20.01 0.22 4.96
C LEU A 35 20.60 0.18 6.36
N GLY A 36 20.40 -0.89 7.12
CA GLY A 36 20.90 -1.03 8.50
C GLY A 36 20.28 -0.04 9.47
N ILE A 37 19.01 0.34 9.24
CA ILE A 37 18.29 1.31 10.07
C ILE A 37 18.09 0.73 11.47
N ARG A 38 18.39 1.54 12.48
CA ARG A 38 18.21 1.20 13.89
C ARG A 38 16.91 1.80 14.42
N PRO A 39 16.28 1.17 15.43
CA PRO A 39 15.15 1.76 16.13
C PRO A 39 15.51 3.13 16.69
N ASP A 40 14.61 4.10 16.55
CA ASP A 40 14.71 5.37 17.25
C ASP A 40 14.69 5.15 18.78
N ALA A 41 15.45 5.96 19.51
CA ALA A 41 15.61 5.78 20.95
C ALA A 41 14.39 6.20 21.78
N VAL A 42 13.48 7.01 21.21
CA VAL A 42 12.33 7.56 21.91
C VAL A 42 11.12 6.64 21.75
N ASP A 43 10.80 6.24 20.52
CA ASP A 43 9.58 5.48 20.20
C ASP A 43 9.85 4.08 19.62
N GLY A 44 11.10 3.74 19.32
CA GLY A 44 11.48 2.46 18.74
C GLY A 44 11.14 2.31 17.26
N ASN A 45 10.64 3.37 16.60
CA ASN A 45 10.27 3.31 15.20
C ASN A 45 11.51 3.25 14.30
N MET A 46 11.39 2.54 13.18
CA MET A 46 12.42 2.44 12.15
C MET A 46 11.88 3.03 10.86
N GLN A 47 12.20 4.30 10.62
CA GLN A 47 11.73 5.03 9.44
C GLN A 47 12.76 4.92 8.31
N VAL A 48 12.31 4.48 7.14
CA VAL A 48 13.10 4.56 5.92
C VAL A 48 13.19 6.02 5.44
N PRO A 49 14.23 6.42 4.69
CA PRO A 49 14.29 7.75 4.10
C PRO A 49 13.06 8.06 3.24
N GLU A 50 12.59 9.31 3.28
CA GLU A 50 11.35 9.73 2.59
C GLU A 50 11.32 9.36 1.11
N ALA A 51 12.40 9.64 0.38
CA ALA A 51 12.49 9.28 -1.05
C ALA A 51 12.39 7.76 -1.31
N VAL A 52 12.89 6.94 -0.38
CA VAL A 52 12.73 5.48 -0.45
C VAL A 52 11.27 5.13 -0.18
N ASP A 53 10.68 5.71 0.87
CA ASP A 53 9.30 5.44 1.25
C ASP A 53 8.30 5.74 0.12
N GLU A 54 8.45 6.88 -0.54
CA GLU A 54 7.67 7.27 -1.71
C GLU A 54 7.74 6.22 -2.81
N GLU A 55 8.94 5.70 -3.10
CA GLU A 55 9.14 4.63 -4.08
C GLU A 55 8.43 3.35 -3.67
N LEU A 56 8.55 2.94 -2.39
CA LEU A 56 7.91 1.73 -1.88
C LEU A 56 6.38 1.82 -1.92
N ILE A 57 5.82 3.01 -1.66
CA ILE A 57 4.39 3.29 -1.82
C ILE A 57 3.97 3.08 -3.27
N GLN A 58 4.70 3.63 -4.25
CA GLN A 58 4.39 3.43 -5.67
C GLN A 58 4.48 1.95 -6.08
N GLN A 59 5.52 1.23 -5.63
CA GLN A 59 5.65 -0.20 -5.89
C GLN A 59 4.48 -1.01 -5.31
N SER A 60 3.99 -0.64 -4.12
CA SER A 60 2.86 -1.30 -3.46
C SER A 60 1.54 -1.04 -4.18
N LEU A 61 1.32 0.18 -4.68
CA LEU A 61 0.15 0.50 -5.50
C LEU A 61 0.17 -0.26 -6.83
N ALA A 62 1.32 -0.27 -7.52
CA ALA A 62 1.49 -1.00 -8.77
C ALA A 62 1.27 -2.51 -8.59
N TYR A 63 1.65 -3.08 -7.45
CA TYR A 63 1.35 -4.46 -7.10
C TYR A 63 -0.16 -4.71 -7.00
N VAL A 64 -0.88 -3.87 -6.23
CA VAL A 64 -2.34 -4.01 -6.08
C VAL A 64 -3.06 -3.86 -7.42
N GLN A 65 -2.70 -2.87 -8.24
CA GLN A 65 -3.30 -2.71 -9.58
C GLN A 65 -3.14 -3.95 -10.47
N LYS A 66 -2.02 -4.68 -10.35
CA LYS A 66 -1.79 -5.93 -11.08
C LYS A 66 -2.60 -7.12 -10.53
N CYS A 67 -2.96 -7.09 -9.26
CA CYS A 67 -3.75 -8.15 -8.62
C CYS A 67 -5.26 -8.04 -8.90
N PHE A 68 -5.74 -6.90 -9.36
CA PHE A 68 -7.16 -6.63 -9.57
C PHE A 68 -7.49 -6.49 -11.06
N PRO A 69 -8.73 -6.80 -11.48
CA PRO A 69 -9.18 -6.57 -12.85
C PRO A 69 -9.05 -5.09 -13.26
N SER A 70 -8.78 -4.82 -14.54
CA SER A 70 -8.58 -3.47 -15.09
C SER A 70 -9.72 -2.49 -14.78
N ASP A 71 -10.94 -2.99 -14.69
CA ASP A 71 -12.15 -2.20 -14.44
C ASP A 71 -12.19 -1.61 -13.02
N PHE A 72 -11.43 -2.19 -12.08
CA PHE A 72 -11.23 -1.64 -10.75
C PHE A 72 -10.19 -0.52 -10.71
N GLY A 73 -9.40 -0.33 -11.77
CA GLY A 73 -8.29 0.62 -11.80
C GLY A 73 -8.70 2.03 -11.37
N LYS A 74 -9.79 2.58 -11.91
CA LYS A 74 -10.28 3.93 -11.53
C LYS A 74 -10.69 4.04 -10.06
N LYS A 75 -11.23 2.97 -9.47
CA LYS A 75 -11.68 2.93 -8.08
C LYS A 75 -10.50 2.80 -7.12
N LEU A 76 -9.53 1.97 -7.47
CA LEU A 76 -8.25 1.88 -6.77
C LEU A 76 -7.50 3.22 -6.81
N GLU A 77 -7.50 3.89 -7.96
CA GLU A 77 -6.90 5.22 -8.14
C GLU A 77 -7.57 6.30 -7.28
N ALA A 78 -8.89 6.24 -7.10
CA ALA A 78 -9.59 7.14 -6.19
C ALA A 78 -9.32 6.81 -4.71
N ALA A 79 -9.22 5.52 -4.37
CA ALA A 79 -8.98 5.05 -3.02
C ALA A 79 -7.53 5.28 -2.55
N LYS A 80 -6.55 5.26 -3.45
CA LYS A 80 -5.11 5.38 -3.12
C LYS A 80 -4.79 6.63 -2.31
N ALA A 81 -5.43 7.76 -2.60
CA ALA A 81 -5.16 9.03 -1.91
C ALA A 81 -5.46 8.93 -0.42
N ARG A 82 -6.50 8.16 -0.06
CA ARG A 82 -6.82 7.87 1.34
C ARG A 82 -5.78 6.95 1.98
N TRP A 83 -5.29 5.95 1.25
CA TRP A 83 -4.32 4.98 1.77
C TRP A 83 -2.96 5.62 2.01
N ILE A 84 -2.47 6.44 1.08
CA ILE A 84 -1.20 7.17 1.22
C ILE A 84 -1.22 8.07 2.46
N ARG A 85 -2.35 8.72 2.75
CA ARG A 85 -2.48 9.58 3.93
C ARG A 85 -2.42 8.82 5.26
N LEU A 86 -2.75 7.53 5.25
CA LEU A 86 -2.78 6.67 6.44
C LEU A 86 -1.51 5.81 6.58
N ALA A 87 -0.69 5.76 5.55
CA ALA A 87 0.55 4.98 5.47
C ALA A 87 1.74 5.77 6.01
#